data_AF-A0A1Q6UAQ2-F1
#
_entry.id   AF-A0A1Q6UAQ2-F1
#
_cell.length_a   1.000
_cell.length_b   1.000
_cell.length_c   1.000
_cell.angle_alpha   90.00
_cell.angle_beta   90.00
_cell.angle_gamma   90.00
#
_symmetry.space_group_name_H-M   'P 1'
#
loop_
_entity.id
_entity.type
_entity.pdbx_description
1 polymer ?
#
loop_
_entity_poly.entity_id
_entity_poly.type
_entity_poly.pdbx_seq_one_letter_code
_entity_poly.pdbx_strand_id
1 'polypeptide(L)'
;MLNGLKALFTSGIIFRPMVFSGIIAGFLLSAFLDMEEAFPLFSDLSFYLLSAAWSGLYTLFFNQIYKEHGRGLDYPAMGGRFVGNLLQLMFSGLLAFIFFETLIF
;
A
#
# COMPACT_ATOMS: atom_id res chain seq x y z
N MET A 1 -5.66 -20.50 -4.99
CA MET A 1 -4.61 -19.57 -4.49
C MET A 1 -3.46 -19.36 -5.47
N LEU A 2 -2.84 -20.42 -6.04
CA LEU A 2 -1.67 -20.30 -6.92
C LEU A 2 -1.86 -19.41 -8.17
N ASN A 3 -3.05 -19.39 -8.77
CA ASN A 3 -3.35 -18.53 -9.93
C ASN A 3 -3.32 -17.03 -9.58
N GLY A 4 -3.68 -16.66 -8.35
CA GLY A 4 -3.62 -15.28 -7.87
C GLY A 4 -2.18 -14.81 -7.67
N LEU A 5 -1.34 -15.68 -7.09
CA LEU A 5 0.09 -15.41 -6.97
C LEU A 5 0.75 -15.25 -8.35
N LYS A 6 0.43 -16.15 -9.29
CA LYS A 6 0.89 -16.07 -10.68
C LYS A 6 0.47 -14.76 -11.35
N ALA A 7 -0.78 -14.31 -11.14
CA ALA A 7 -1.26 -13.03 -11.66
C ALA A 7 -0.51 -11.83 -11.06
N LEU A 8 -0.12 -11.89 -9.78
CA LEU A 8 0.64 -10.85 -9.10
C LEU A 8 2.02 -10.63 -9.74
N PHE A 9 2.71 -11.72 -10.08
CA PHE A 9 4.00 -11.67 -10.77
C PHE A 9 3.86 -11.34 -12.27
N THR A 10 2.83 -11.88 -12.94
CA THR A 10 2.64 -11.69 -14.40
C THR A 10 2.20 -10.27 -14.73
N SER A 11 1.38 -9.65 -13.87
CA SER A 11 0.96 -8.24 -14.02
C SER A 11 2.04 -7.22 -13.66
N GLY A 12 3.12 -7.67 -13.00
CA GLY A 12 4.16 -6.80 -12.46
C GLY A 12 3.68 -5.89 -11.32
N ILE A 13 2.46 -6.07 -10.81
CA ILE A 13 1.89 -5.20 -9.77
C ILE A 13 2.68 -5.27 -8.46
N ILE A 14 3.33 -6.42 -8.19
CA ILE A 14 4.19 -6.62 -7.03
C ILE A 14 5.41 -5.69 -7.03
N PHE A 15 5.85 -5.21 -8.20
CA PHE A 15 6.97 -4.29 -8.32
C PHE A 15 6.59 -2.83 -8.06
N ARG A 16 5.30 -2.54 -7.84
CA ARG A 16 4.87 -1.21 -7.43
C ARG A 16 5.24 -1.00 -5.96
N PRO A 17 6.09 -0.01 -5.61
CA PRO A 17 6.61 0.13 -4.25
C PRO A 17 5.54 0.22 -3.17
N MET A 18 4.40 0.85 -3.47
CA MET A 18 3.26 0.94 -2.54
C MET A 18 2.56 -0.39 -2.32
N VAL A 19 2.37 -1.17 -3.38
CA VAL A 19 1.77 -2.50 -3.28
C VAL A 19 2.70 -3.43 -2.52
N PHE A 20 4.00 -3.36 -2.81
CA PHE A 20 5.01 -4.15 -2.09
C PHE A 20 5.09 -3.78 -0.60
N SER A 21 5.09 -2.47 -0.30
CA SER A 21 5.07 -1.98 1.09
C SER A 21 3.83 -2.46 1.83
N GLY A 22 2.67 -2.46 1.17
CA GLY A 22 1.43 -2.97 1.76
C GLY A 22 1.52 -4.47 2.01
N ILE A 23 2.03 -5.26 1.06
CA ILE A 23 2.25 -6.71 1.26
C ILE A 23 3.14 -6.98 2.48
N ILE A 24 4.25 -6.25 2.63
CA ILE A 24 5.13 -6.38 3.80
C ILE A 24 4.37 -6.01 5.08
N ALA A 25 3.64 -4.91 5.09
CA ALA A 25 2.87 -4.49 6.26
C ALA A 25 1.82 -5.55 6.65
N GLY A 26 1.07 -6.08 5.67
CA GLY A 26 0.08 -7.14 5.90
C GLY A 26 0.70 -8.42 6.43
N PHE A 27 1.86 -8.82 5.89
CA PHE A 27 2.62 -9.97 6.41
C PHE A 27 3.10 -9.76 7.85
N LEU A 28 3.63 -8.57 8.18
CA LEU A 28 4.08 -8.25 9.54
C LEU A 28 2.90 -8.26 10.51
N LEU A 29 1.76 -7.68 10.12
CA LEU A 29 0.56 -7.70 10.96
C LEU A 29 0.11 -9.15 11.24
N SER A 30 0.04 -10.03 10.24
CA SER A 30 -0.34 -11.44 10.44
C SER A 30 0.70 -12.25 11.22
N ALA A 31 1.96 -11.82 11.23
CA ALA A 31 3.02 -12.51 11.96
C ALA A 31 3.02 -12.18 13.46
N PHE A 32 2.45 -11.03 13.85
CA PHE A 32 2.52 -10.52 15.22
C PHE A 32 1.17 -10.36 15.90
N LEU A 33 0.07 -10.31 15.16
CA LEU A 33 -1.27 -10.03 15.66
C LEU A 33 -2.27 -11.03 15.10
N ASP A 34 -3.17 -11.49 15.95
CA ASP A 34 -4.34 -12.27 15.53
C ASP A 34 -5.38 -11.37 14.86
N MET A 35 -6.30 -11.98 14.08
CA MET A 35 -7.36 -11.25 13.37
C MET A 35 -8.17 -10.29 14.27
N GLU A 36 -8.46 -10.67 15.53
CA GLU A 36 -9.21 -9.82 16.47
C GLU A 36 -8.46 -8.54 16.88
N GLU A 37 -7.14 -8.59 16.91
CA GLU A 37 -6.28 -7.45 17.27
C GLU A 37 -5.94 -6.58 16.06
N ALA A 38 -5.77 -7.21 14.89
CA ALA A 38 -5.39 -6.54 13.65
C ALA A 38 -6.56 -5.80 12.97
N PHE A 39 -7.78 -6.31 13.03
CA PHE A 39 -8.92 -5.69 12.34
C PHE A 39 -9.25 -4.27 12.85
N PRO A 40 -9.22 -3.99 14.17
CA PRO A 40 -9.38 -2.64 14.70
C PRO A 40 -8.31 -1.66 14.20
N LEU A 41 -7.07 -2.11 13.98
CA LEU A 41 -5.98 -1.27 13.45
C LEU A 41 -6.28 -0.72 12.06
N PHE A 42 -6.96 -1.47 11.19
CA PHE A 42 -7.40 -0.97 9.88
C PHE A 42 -8.49 0.11 9.96
N SER A 43 -9.09 0.31 11.13
CA SER A 43 -10.05 1.38 11.42
C SER A 43 -9.45 2.46 12.33
N ASP A 44 -8.20 2.28 12.78
CA ASP A 44 -7.52 3.20 13.69
C ASP A 44 -6.98 4.42 12.93
N LEU A 45 -7.26 5.61 13.49
CA LEU A 45 -6.84 6.87 12.89
C LEU A 45 -5.31 6.98 12.79
N SER A 46 -4.57 6.49 13.78
CA SER A 46 -3.10 6.53 13.80
C SER A 46 -2.52 5.67 12.69
N PHE A 47 -3.12 4.50 12.44
CA PHE A 47 -2.72 3.62 11.35
C PHE A 47 -3.01 4.24 9.97
N TYR A 48 -4.16 4.90 9.82
CA TYR A 48 -4.47 5.68 8.61
C TYR A 48 -3.49 6.85 8.40
N LEU A 49 -3.18 7.60 9.47
CA LEU A 49 -2.25 8.72 9.41
C LEU A 49 -0.84 8.26 9.07
N LEU A 50 -0.39 7.14 9.62
CA LEU A 50 0.91 6.53 9.30
C LEU A 50 0.96 6.12 7.82
N SER A 51 -0.09 5.48 7.33
CA SER A 51 -0.22 5.06 5.93
C SER A 51 -0.26 6.25 4.98
N ALA A 52 -0.96 7.32 5.36
CA ALA A 52 -0.97 8.59 4.64
C ALA A 52 0.42 9.25 4.66
N ALA A 53 1.11 9.29 5.79
CA ALA A 53 2.46 9.83 5.87
C ALA A 53 3.41 9.06 4.95
N TRP A 54 3.36 7.72 4.97
CA TRP A 54 4.20 6.87 4.12
C TRP A 54 3.93 7.07 2.62
N SER A 55 2.65 7.06 2.23
CA SER A 55 2.24 7.34 0.84
C SER A 55 2.65 8.76 0.40
N GLY A 56 2.52 9.73 1.29
CA GLY A 56 2.88 11.12 1.07
C GLY A 56 4.38 11.26 0.81
N LEU A 57 5.22 10.70 1.69
CA LEU A 57 6.67 10.71 1.53
C LEU A 57 7.10 10.09 0.20
N TYR A 58 6.56 8.92 -0.15
CA TYR A 58 6.88 8.31 -1.44
C TYR A 58 6.44 9.17 -2.62
N THR A 59 5.25 9.76 -2.56
CA THR A 59 4.75 10.62 -3.64
C THR A 59 5.61 11.87 -3.81
N LEU A 60 6.03 12.48 -2.68
CA LEU A 60 6.82 13.70 -2.67
C LEU A 60 8.27 13.48 -3.11
N PHE A 61 8.90 12.35 -2.78
CA PHE A 61 10.32 12.12 -3.06
C PHE A 61 10.59 11.23 -4.29
N PHE A 62 9.69 10.31 -4.61
CA PHE A 62 9.96 9.25 -5.61
C PHE A 62 8.94 9.17 -6.74
N ASN A 63 7.74 9.74 -6.58
CA ASN A 63 6.66 9.71 -7.59
C ASN A 63 6.11 11.12 -7.88
N GLN A 64 7.04 12.05 -8.07
CA GLN A 64 6.75 13.43 -8.42
C GLN A 64 6.18 13.55 -9.83
N ILE A 65 5.21 14.44 -10.02
CA ILE A 65 4.66 14.79 -11.33
C ILE A 65 5.02 16.24 -11.60
N TYR A 66 5.55 16.49 -12.80
CA TYR A 66 5.92 17.82 -13.26
C TYR A 66 4.91 18.30 -14.30
N LYS A 67 4.71 19.61 -14.36
CA LYS A 67 3.91 20.25 -15.43
C LYS A 67 4.54 20.00 -16.81
N GLU A 68 3.79 20.19 -17.89
CA GLU A 68 4.15 19.88 -19.29
C GLU A 68 5.51 20.41 -19.80
N HIS A 69 6.16 21.31 -19.07
CA HIS A 69 7.48 21.88 -19.42
C HIS A 69 8.55 21.67 -18.33
N GLY A 70 8.33 20.79 -17.35
CA GLY A 70 9.30 20.46 -16.30
C GLY A 70 9.60 21.58 -15.30
N ARG A 71 9.06 22.78 -15.51
CA ARG A 71 9.38 24.01 -14.75
C ARG A 71 8.85 24.04 -13.31
N GLY A 72 8.03 23.06 -12.92
CA GLY A 72 7.54 22.96 -11.55
C GLY A 72 6.72 21.71 -11.29
N LEU A 73 6.60 21.36 -10.01
CA LEU A 73 5.75 20.27 -9.54
C LEU A 73 4.28 20.60 -9.80
N ASP A 74 3.55 19.60 -10.27
CA ASP A 74 2.10 19.64 -10.41
C ASP A 74 1.47 19.09 -9.12
N TYR A 75 1.32 19.97 -8.13
CA TYR A 75 0.72 19.60 -6.84
C TYR A 75 -0.70 19.01 -6.95
N PRO A 76 -1.62 19.53 -7.80
CA PRO A 76 -2.91 18.88 -8.05
C PRO A 76 -2.77 17.43 -8.55
N ALA A 77 -1.93 17.18 -9.55
CA ALA A 77 -1.71 15.83 -10.08
C ALA A 77 -1.02 14.93 -9.04
N MET A 78 -0.08 15.46 -8.28
CA MET A 78 0.56 14.76 -7.17
C MET A 78 -0.42 14.41 -6.05
N GLY A 79 -1.43 15.25 -5.79
CA GLY A 79 -2.52 14.94 -4.86
C GLY A 79 -3.30 13.69 -5.29
N GLY A 80 -3.66 13.60 -6.58
CA GLY A 80 -4.28 12.38 -7.12
C GLY A 80 -3.38 11.16 -7.04
N ARG A 81 -2.08 11.33 -7.30
CA ARG A 81 -1.08 10.25 -7.18
C ARG A 81 -0.94 9.77 -5.74
N PHE A 82 -0.92 10.69 -4.77
CA PHE A 82 -0.87 10.40 -3.35
C PHE A 82 -2.06 9.55 -2.91
N VAL A 83 -3.28 9.93 -3.28
CA VAL A 83 -4.49 9.15 -2.96
C VAL A 83 -4.42 7.77 -3.61
N GLY A 84 -4.00 7.68 -4.88
CA GLY A 84 -3.83 6.39 -5.57
C GLY A 84 -2.78 5.49 -4.93
N ASN A 85 -1.68 6.06 -4.42
CA ASN A 85 -0.62 5.36 -3.70
C ASN A 85 -1.10 4.88 -2.33
N LEU A 86 -1.87 5.71 -1.62
CA LEU A 86 -2.46 5.37 -0.32
C LEU A 86 -3.44 4.20 -0.46
N LEU A 87 -4.33 4.24 -1.46
CA LEU A 87 -5.27 3.16 -1.74
C LEU A 87 -4.54 1.86 -2.07
N GLN A 88 -3.49 1.92 -2.89
CA GLN A 88 -2.68 0.73 -3.21
C GLN A 88 -2.03 0.13 -1.96
N LEU A 89 -1.45 0.97 -1.10
CA LEU A 89 -0.85 0.54 0.16
C LEU A 89 -1.87 -0.17 1.05
N MET A 90 -3.03 0.46 1.27
CA MET A 90 -4.05 -0.06 2.18
C MET A 90 -4.74 -1.33 1.66
N PHE A 91 -5.14 -1.34 0.39
CA PHE A 91 -5.76 -2.53 -0.20
C PHE A 91 -4.80 -3.70 -0.24
N SER A 92 -3.55 -3.49 -0.65
CA SER A 92 -2.57 -4.57 -0.70
C SER A 92 -2.20 -5.09 0.70
N GLY A 93 -2.11 -4.21 1.70
CA GLY A 93 -1.88 -4.62 3.08
C GLY A 93 -3.02 -5.42 3.69
N LEU A 94 -4.27 -4.99 3.49
CA LEU A 94 -5.44 -5.75 3.96
C LEU A 94 -5.54 -7.12 3.27
N LEU A 95 -5.36 -7.17 1.94
CA LEU A 95 -5.42 -8.43 1.19
C LEU A 95 -4.27 -9.37 1.57
N ALA A 96 -3.06 -8.84 1.77
CA ALA A 96 -1.92 -9.63 2.21
C ALA A 96 -2.13 -10.17 3.63
N PHE A 97 -2.63 -9.35 4.56
CA PHE A 97 -2.97 -9.78 5.92
C PHE A 97 -3.94 -10.96 5.90
N ILE A 98 -5.08 -10.81 5.20
CA ILE A 98 -6.09 -11.88 5.07
C ILE A 98 -5.46 -13.13 4.42
N PHE A 99 -4.67 -12.95 3.37
CA PHE A 99 -4.02 -14.06 2.68
C PHE A 99 -3.07 -14.84 3.58
N PHE A 100 -2.21 -14.17 4.36
CA PHE A 100 -1.26 -14.84 5.24
C PHE A 100 -1.95 -15.48 6.43
N GLU A 101 -2.94 -14.79 7.02
CA GLU A 101 -3.73 -15.35 8.12
C GLU A 101 -4.43 -16.65 7.70
N THR A 102 -5.06 -16.66 6.52
CA THR A 102 -5.73 -17.85 5.97
C THR A 102 -4.79 -18.95 5.49
N LEU A 103 -3.47 -18.74 5.52
CA LEU A 103 -2.45 -19.69 5.09
C LEU A 103 -1.64 -20.23 6.27
N ILE A 104 -1.60 -19.49 7.38
CA ILE A 104 -0.97 -19.88 8.65
C ILE A 104 -1.89 -20.80 9.48
N PHE A 105 -3.22 -20.75 9.25
CA PHE A 105 -4.23 -21.69 9.77
C PHE A 105 -4.67 -22.71 8.71
#